data_AF-A0AB34JER3-F1
#
_entry.id   AF-A0AB34JER3-F1
#
_cell.length_a   1.000
_cell.length_b   1.000
_cell.length_c   1.000
_cell.angle_alpha   90.00
_cell.angle_beta   90.00
_cell.angle_gamma   90.00
#
_symmetry.space_group_name_H-M   'P 1'
#
loop_
_entity.id
_entity.type
_entity.pdbx_description
1 polymer ?
#
loop_
_entity_poly.entity_id
_entity_poly.type
_entity_poly.pdbx_seq_one_letter_code
_entity_poly.pdbx_strand_id
1 'polypeptide(L)'
;MDKMNDVVERGRAVTSATYESAMEKALDLRNQALAKMNITPSDLEKLNRVPLIVASVGVLVNLLLLAAISNNAWLGGTALANGQPFHAHLSLGSAIFGPNNDVHRDSKMFCPYDTCSLHDLCANEKPVEQFPNHDPKNTDAHHWCIAANAGSVVGGLLGFGFIPGLAATALTFMYAGKEIPQFAAIFQKVEATGLREDVQKYIVCGCWACLWAFMIAAMGIYSAMIPDTLGWGPVELQFSFGLLRFSLMLISIFGGILVSHLLDLWIADNVTEAYTEFAATKFFSWKKALYYELLIQMALYLLLTIYMVDWTLLLVILVGYYLDAKVKNFKLMYIVLVSISLLFDIMRYAALPSFSMMNGGESFGNFIWTIIFLLKPLILTTIYFYEKEGDPVTGFAKMEDLTRGMAENDEIAE
;
A
#
# COMPACT_ATOMS: atom_id res chain seq x y z
N MET A 1 11.25 -51.84 -11.86
CA MET A 1 10.34 -50.98 -11.06
C MET A 1 10.83 -50.79 -9.63
N ASP A 2 11.23 -51.84 -8.91
CA ASP A 2 11.60 -51.72 -7.47
C ASP A 2 12.78 -50.79 -7.15
N LYS A 3 13.81 -50.71 -8.00
CA LYS A 3 14.96 -49.82 -7.78
C LYS A 3 14.66 -48.33 -7.95
N MET A 4 13.61 -47.97 -8.69
CA MET A 4 13.27 -46.57 -8.95
C MET A 4 12.43 -45.99 -7.80
N ASN A 5 11.56 -46.81 -7.19
CA ASN A 5 10.80 -46.42 -6.00
C ASN A 5 11.71 -46.20 -4.77
N ASP A 6 12.72 -47.05 -4.58
CA ASP A 6 13.67 -46.95 -3.46
C ASP A 6 14.54 -45.67 -3.53
N VAL A 7 14.91 -45.22 -4.73
CA VAL A 7 15.68 -43.97 -4.91
C VAL A 7 14.80 -42.73 -4.67
N VAL A 8 13.53 -42.77 -5.09
CA VAL A 8 12.56 -41.69 -4.87
C VAL A 8 12.20 -41.55 -3.38
N GLU A 9 12.02 -42.67 -2.67
CA GLU A 9 11.75 -42.67 -1.23
C GLU A 9 12.94 -42.16 -0.41
N ARG A 10 14.17 -42.57 -0.75
CA ARG A 10 15.38 -42.01 -0.10
C ARG A 10 15.56 -40.52 -0.38
N GLY A 11 15.25 -40.05 -1.59
CA GLY A 11 15.27 -38.63 -1.93
C GLY A 11 14.27 -37.80 -1.13
N ARG A 12 13.05 -38.33 -0.91
CA ARG A 12 12.02 -37.73 -0.05
C ARG A 12 12.41 -37.72 1.44
N ALA A 13 13.02 -38.79 1.92
CA ALA A 13 13.47 -38.89 3.32
C ALA A 13 14.60 -37.88 3.63
N VAL A 14 15.55 -37.70 2.71
CA VAL A 14 16.65 -36.74 2.88
C VAL A 14 16.15 -35.30 2.84
N THR A 15 15.20 -34.97 1.95
CA THR A 15 14.60 -33.63 1.90
C THR A 15 13.76 -33.32 3.14
N SER A 16 13.00 -34.31 3.65
CA SER A 16 12.27 -34.24 4.93
C SER A 16 13.20 -33.95 6.12
N ALA A 17 14.29 -34.69 6.28
CA ALA A 17 15.22 -34.50 7.39
C ALA A 17 15.95 -33.14 7.34
N THR A 18 16.24 -32.66 6.13
CA THR A 18 16.88 -31.34 5.94
C THR A 18 15.91 -30.20 6.28
N TYR A 19 14.63 -30.37 5.96
CA TYR A 19 13.55 -29.44 6.29
C TYR A 19 13.33 -29.34 7.81
N GLU A 20 13.27 -30.47 8.51
CA GLU A 20 13.12 -30.51 9.97
C GLU A 20 14.28 -29.79 10.68
N SER A 21 15.52 -30.02 10.25
CA SER A 21 16.71 -29.36 10.82
C SER A 21 16.74 -27.84 10.59
N ALA A 22 16.24 -27.37 9.44
CA ALA A 22 16.16 -25.95 9.13
C ALA A 22 15.09 -25.24 9.97
N MET A 23 13.94 -25.90 10.17
CA MET A 23 12.85 -25.40 11.00
C MET A 23 13.27 -25.29 12.47
N GLU A 24 14.02 -26.27 12.97
CA GLU A 24 14.55 -26.28 14.34
C GLU A 24 15.52 -25.10 14.59
N LYS A 25 16.41 -24.82 13.64
CA LYS A 25 17.33 -23.66 13.73
C LYS A 25 16.61 -22.32 13.66
N ALA A 26 15.56 -22.19 12.86
CA ALA A 26 14.76 -20.97 12.77
C ALA A 26 13.99 -20.72 14.08
N LEU A 27 13.47 -21.77 14.70
CA LEU A 27 12.82 -21.70 16.02
C LEU A 27 13.80 -21.28 17.12
N ASP A 28 15.02 -21.78 17.10
CA ASP A 28 16.04 -21.43 18.09
C ASP A 28 16.46 -19.95 17.99
N LEU A 29 16.70 -19.45 16.78
CA LEU A 29 16.99 -18.02 16.52
C LEU A 29 15.84 -17.10 16.96
N ARG A 30 14.59 -17.50 16.71
CA ARG A 30 13.40 -16.80 17.20
C ARG A 30 13.41 -16.72 18.73
N ASN A 31 13.61 -17.85 19.39
CA ASN A 31 13.56 -17.94 20.85
C ASN A 31 14.69 -17.12 21.51
N GLN A 32 15.89 -17.08 20.93
CA GLN A 32 16.99 -16.24 21.39
C GLN A 32 16.71 -14.73 21.25
N ALA A 33 16.03 -14.30 20.18
CA ALA A 33 15.63 -12.91 19.99
C ALA A 33 14.52 -12.49 20.99
N LEU A 34 13.58 -13.39 21.28
CA LEU A 34 12.49 -13.17 22.23
C LEU A 34 12.97 -13.11 23.68
N ALA A 35 13.93 -13.97 24.04
CA ALA A 35 14.58 -13.96 25.34
C ALA A 35 15.28 -12.62 25.65
N LYS A 36 15.86 -11.96 24.64
CA LYS A 36 16.46 -10.62 24.78
C LYS A 36 15.44 -9.51 25.07
N MET A 37 14.16 -9.72 24.74
CA MET A 37 13.08 -8.76 24.96
C MET A 37 12.24 -9.07 26.22
N ASN A 38 12.64 -10.06 27.02
CA ASN A 38 11.90 -10.52 28.20
C ASN A 38 10.46 -11.01 27.88
N ILE A 39 10.23 -11.48 26.64
CA ILE A 39 8.94 -12.03 26.20
C ILE A 39 9.10 -13.56 26.09
N THR A 40 8.25 -14.32 26.78
CA THR A 40 8.33 -15.79 26.70
C THR A 40 7.75 -16.29 25.36
N PRO A 41 8.32 -17.34 24.74
CA PRO A 41 7.79 -17.91 23.50
C PRO A 41 6.32 -18.35 23.61
N SER A 42 5.92 -18.82 24.80
CA SER A 42 4.54 -19.18 25.11
C SER A 42 3.58 -17.98 25.11
N ASP A 43 4.05 -16.75 25.32
CA ASP A 43 3.18 -15.57 25.28
C ASP A 43 2.97 -15.06 23.85
N LEU A 44 3.88 -15.34 22.91
CA LEU A 44 3.70 -15.06 21.49
C LEU A 44 2.94 -16.14 20.73
N GLU A 45 2.96 -17.38 21.20
CA GLU A 45 2.15 -18.47 20.64
C GLU A 45 0.65 -18.32 20.99
N LYS A 46 0.34 -17.65 22.11
CA LYS A 46 -1.03 -17.31 22.52
C LYS A 46 -1.68 -16.18 21.71
N LEU A 47 -0.89 -15.43 20.94
CA LEU A 47 -1.41 -14.35 20.10
C LEU A 47 -1.51 -14.80 18.64
N ASN A 48 -2.73 -14.73 18.09
CA ASN A 48 -2.92 -14.91 16.66
C ASN A 48 -2.29 -13.72 15.92
N ARG A 49 -1.17 -13.98 15.23
CA ARG A 49 -0.32 -12.93 14.64
C ARG A 49 -1.03 -12.13 13.55
N VAL A 50 -1.91 -12.76 12.77
CA VAL A 50 -2.59 -12.09 11.65
C VAL A 50 -3.56 -11.01 12.15
N PRO A 51 -4.55 -11.31 13.04
CA PRO A 51 -5.38 -10.28 13.64
C PRO A 51 -4.60 -9.18 14.36
N LEU A 52 -3.49 -9.51 15.04
CA LEU A 52 -2.67 -8.53 15.73
C LEU A 52 -2.00 -7.53 14.76
N ILE A 53 -1.44 -8.02 13.66
CA ILE A 53 -0.83 -7.18 12.62
C ILE A 53 -1.91 -6.29 12.01
N VAL A 54 -3.06 -6.86 11.65
CA VAL A 54 -4.17 -6.12 11.03
C VAL A 54 -4.73 -5.06 11.98
N ALA A 55 -4.86 -5.36 13.27
CA ALA A 55 -5.29 -4.40 14.28
C ALA A 55 -4.27 -3.25 14.42
N SER A 56 -2.97 -3.55 14.40
CA SER A 56 -1.91 -2.54 14.44
C SER A 56 -1.95 -1.62 13.21
N VAL A 57 -2.20 -2.19 12.04
CA VAL A 57 -2.43 -1.42 10.81
C VAL A 57 -3.72 -0.59 10.92
N GLY A 58 -4.78 -1.12 11.54
CA GLY A 58 -6.00 -0.39 11.84
C GLY A 58 -5.75 0.89 12.65
N VAL A 59 -4.88 0.85 13.67
CA VAL A 59 -4.47 2.04 14.43
C VAL A 59 -3.79 3.06 13.52
N LEU A 60 -2.82 2.61 12.72
CA LEU A 60 -2.12 3.46 11.77
C LEU A 60 -3.10 4.13 10.80
N VAL A 61 -4.00 3.35 10.20
CA VAL A 61 -5.04 3.85 9.28
C VAL A 61 -5.91 4.92 9.93
N ASN A 62 -6.37 4.72 11.17
CA ASN A 62 -7.17 5.72 11.88
C ASN A 62 -6.37 7.00 12.17
N LEU A 63 -5.10 6.89 12.54
CA LEU A 63 -4.22 8.05 12.73
C LEU A 63 -3.98 8.82 11.43
N LEU A 64 -3.75 8.10 10.33
CA LEU A 64 -3.56 8.70 9.01
C LEU A 64 -4.84 9.37 8.50
N LEU A 65 -6.00 8.75 8.75
CA LEU A 65 -7.30 9.33 8.42
C LEU A 65 -7.54 10.63 9.19
N LEU A 66 -7.23 10.65 10.48
CA LEU A 66 -7.32 11.86 11.30
C LEU A 66 -6.38 12.96 10.78
N ALA A 67 -5.12 12.60 10.50
CA ALA A 67 -4.13 13.53 9.95
C ALA A 67 -4.53 14.07 8.57
N ALA A 68 -5.14 13.25 7.72
CA ALA A 68 -5.66 13.66 6.42
C ALA A 68 -6.78 14.69 6.59
N ILE A 69 -7.77 14.42 7.45
CA ILE A 69 -8.90 15.32 7.69
C ILE A 69 -8.45 16.69 8.25
N SER A 70 -7.43 16.71 9.11
CA SER A 70 -6.99 17.93 9.80
C SER A 70 -6.06 18.85 9.00
N ASN A 71 -5.56 18.41 7.83
CA ASN A 71 -4.50 19.12 7.12
C ASN A 71 -5.00 19.86 5.86
N ASN A 72 -4.39 21.01 5.54
CA ASN A 72 -4.81 21.92 4.46
C ASN A 72 -4.28 21.56 3.07
N ALA A 73 -3.96 20.28 2.83
CA ALA A 73 -3.32 19.79 1.62
C ALA A 73 -4.17 18.75 0.89
N TRP A 74 -5.47 19.01 0.71
CA TRP A 74 -6.38 18.15 -0.06
C TRP A 74 -6.35 18.48 -1.55
N LEU A 75 -6.44 19.77 -1.87
CA LEU A 75 -6.48 20.26 -3.24
C LEU A 75 -5.54 21.46 -3.37
N GLY A 76 -4.71 21.45 -4.40
CA GLY A 76 -3.86 22.56 -4.80
C GLY A 76 -4.36 23.19 -6.08
N GLY A 77 -4.17 24.49 -6.24
CA GLY A 77 -4.41 25.17 -7.50
C GLY A 77 -3.95 26.62 -7.46
N THR A 78 -4.35 27.39 -8.47
CA THR A 78 -4.06 28.82 -8.54
C THR A 78 -5.34 29.63 -8.47
N ALA A 79 -5.43 30.47 -7.43
CA ALA A 79 -6.51 31.42 -7.24
C ALA A 79 -6.11 32.81 -7.75
N LEU A 80 -7.09 33.63 -8.12
CA LEU A 80 -6.88 34.98 -8.62
C LEU A 80 -7.41 36.00 -7.62
N ALA A 81 -6.60 37.02 -7.35
CA ALA A 81 -7.04 38.24 -6.67
C ALA A 81 -6.49 39.46 -7.41
N ASN A 82 -7.38 40.35 -7.84
CA ASN A 82 -7.06 41.55 -8.63
C ASN A 82 -6.19 41.28 -9.88
N GLY A 83 -6.35 40.11 -10.51
CA GLY A 83 -5.62 39.66 -11.68
C GLY A 83 -4.26 39.04 -11.40
N GLN A 84 -3.86 38.92 -10.12
CA GLN A 84 -2.62 38.26 -9.74
C GLN A 84 -2.89 36.79 -9.35
N PRO A 85 -2.11 35.84 -9.88
CA PRO A 85 -2.20 34.43 -9.49
C PRO A 85 -1.51 34.17 -8.15
N PHE A 86 -2.21 33.47 -7.26
CA PHE A 86 -1.73 33.02 -5.96
C PHE A 86 -1.89 31.51 -5.82
N HIS A 87 -0.90 30.85 -5.24
CA HIS A 87 -1.01 29.42 -4.91
C HIS A 87 -2.01 29.24 -3.77
N ALA A 88 -3.01 28.39 -4.00
CA ALA A 88 -4.04 28.06 -3.04
C ALA A 88 -3.91 26.60 -2.62
N HIS A 89 -3.93 26.36 -1.31
CA HIS A 89 -3.97 25.05 -0.69
C HIS A 89 -5.27 24.91 0.10
N LEU A 90 -6.12 23.97 -0.30
CA LEU A 90 -7.44 23.77 0.26
C LEU A 90 -7.44 22.54 1.17
N SER A 91 -8.12 22.68 2.30
CA SER A 91 -8.59 21.62 3.18
C SER A 91 -10.03 21.25 2.86
N LEU A 92 -10.63 20.37 3.66
CA LEU A 92 -12.06 20.05 3.57
C LEU A 92 -12.99 21.22 3.97
N GLY A 93 -12.48 22.26 4.64
CA GLY A 93 -13.32 23.37 5.12
C GLY A 93 -12.68 24.75 5.04
N SER A 94 -11.41 24.84 4.70
CA SER A 94 -10.63 26.08 4.67
C SER A 94 -9.67 26.12 3.49
N ALA A 95 -9.18 27.31 3.16
CA ALA A 95 -8.13 27.57 2.19
C ALA A 95 -7.05 28.43 2.82
N ILE A 96 -5.79 28.16 2.45
CA ILE A 96 -4.63 28.99 2.75
C ILE A 96 -3.95 29.37 1.43
N PHE A 97 -3.34 30.55 1.41
CA PHE A 97 -2.73 31.12 0.22
C PHE A 97 -1.29 31.52 0.50
N GLY A 98 -0.39 31.07 -0.38
CA GLY A 98 1.02 31.36 -0.30
C GLY A 98 1.86 30.33 -1.07
N PRO A 99 3.13 30.65 -1.35
CA PRO A 99 4.06 29.69 -1.97
C PRO A 99 4.33 28.49 -1.05
N ASN A 100 4.77 27.38 -1.62
CA ASN A 100 5.06 26.13 -0.90
C ASN A 100 6.00 26.27 0.32
N ASN A 101 6.87 27.28 0.33
CA ASN A 101 7.80 27.57 1.42
C ASN A 101 7.25 28.52 2.50
N ASP A 102 6.13 29.19 2.25
CA ASP A 102 5.42 30.09 3.18
C ASP A 102 3.92 30.12 2.82
N VAL A 103 3.23 29.04 3.17
CA VAL A 103 1.86 28.72 2.73
C VAL A 103 0.77 29.67 3.27
N HIS A 104 1.09 30.56 4.19
CA HIS A 104 0.14 31.53 4.77
C HIS A 104 0.38 32.97 4.29
N ARG A 105 1.51 33.23 3.62
CA ARG A 105 2.00 34.58 3.29
C ARG A 105 0.94 35.49 2.66
N ASP A 106 0.13 34.93 1.77
CA ASP A 106 -0.76 35.69 0.91
C ASP A 106 -2.24 35.56 1.34
N SER A 107 -2.53 34.85 2.42
CA SER A 107 -3.90 34.58 2.89
C SER A 107 -4.68 35.86 3.23
N LYS A 108 -3.96 36.90 3.68
CA LYS A 108 -4.53 38.21 4.00
C LYS A 108 -5.10 38.97 2.79
N MET A 109 -4.77 38.54 1.56
CA MET A 109 -5.35 39.10 0.34
C MET A 109 -6.78 38.62 0.09
N PHE A 110 -7.14 37.45 0.63
CA PHE A 110 -8.43 36.79 0.41
C PHE A 110 -9.36 36.89 1.63
N CYS A 111 -8.82 36.87 2.84
CA CYS A 111 -9.59 36.99 4.08
C CYS A 111 -8.77 37.69 5.18
N PRO A 112 -9.38 38.20 6.27
CA PRO A 112 -8.65 38.92 7.31
C PRO A 112 -7.77 38.05 8.22
N TYR A 113 -7.82 36.72 8.06
CA TYR A 113 -7.12 35.74 8.89
C TYR A 113 -6.08 34.96 8.08
N ASP A 114 -5.19 34.25 8.77
CA ASP A 114 -4.16 33.41 8.11
C ASP A 114 -4.75 32.13 7.49
N THR A 115 -6.03 31.83 7.75
CA THR A 115 -6.80 30.74 7.15
C THR A 115 -8.18 31.24 6.78
N CYS A 116 -8.61 31.02 5.53
CA CYS A 116 -9.90 31.45 5.03
C CYS A 116 -10.90 30.28 5.07
N SER A 117 -12.08 30.47 5.64
CA SER A 117 -13.15 29.47 5.55
C SER A 117 -13.64 29.36 4.11
N LEU A 118 -13.81 28.13 3.60
CA LEU A 118 -14.37 27.90 2.27
C LEU A 118 -15.82 28.39 2.18
N HIS A 119 -16.56 28.32 3.29
CA HIS A 119 -17.93 28.84 3.35
C HIS A 119 -17.96 30.37 3.23
N ASP A 120 -17.01 31.06 3.86
CA ASP A 120 -16.92 32.52 3.79
C ASP A 120 -16.46 32.97 2.39
N LEU A 121 -15.54 32.23 1.76
CA LEU A 121 -15.12 32.48 0.38
C LEU A 121 -16.26 32.26 -0.62
N CYS A 122 -17.11 31.26 -0.39
CA CYS A 122 -18.32 31.03 -1.17
C CYS A 122 -19.37 32.15 -0.96
N ALA A 123 -19.56 32.60 0.29
CA ALA A 123 -20.55 33.64 0.62
C ALA A 123 -20.14 35.04 0.16
N ASN A 124 -18.84 35.29 -0.02
CA ASN A 124 -18.31 36.55 -0.54
C ASN A 124 -18.45 36.62 -2.07
N GLU A 125 -19.69 36.67 -2.57
CA GLU A 125 -20.01 36.98 -3.97
C GLU A 125 -19.63 38.44 -4.28
N LYS A 126 -18.34 38.67 -4.54
CA LYS A 126 -17.95 39.85 -5.32
C LYS A 126 -18.30 39.56 -6.78
N PRO A 127 -18.94 40.51 -7.49
CA PRO A 127 -19.19 40.32 -8.93
C PRO A 127 -17.87 40.00 -9.61
N VAL A 128 -17.89 39.05 -10.56
CA VAL A 128 -16.70 38.65 -11.33
C VAL A 128 -16.21 39.86 -12.10
N GLU A 129 -15.30 40.63 -11.49
CA GLU A 129 -14.67 41.74 -12.17
C GLU A 129 -13.78 41.16 -13.25
N GLN A 130 -13.98 41.60 -14.47
CA GLN A 130 -13.15 41.22 -15.61
C GLN A 130 -12.27 42.41 -16.02
N PHE A 131 -11.10 42.11 -16.56
CA PHE A 131 -10.33 43.07 -17.32
C PHE A 131 -11.03 43.37 -18.67
N PRO A 132 -10.67 44.45 -19.37
CA PRO A 132 -11.25 44.79 -20.68
C PRO A 132 -11.07 43.71 -21.76
N ASN A 133 -10.14 42.78 -21.57
CA ASN A 133 -9.90 41.62 -22.42
C ASN A 133 -10.72 40.38 -22.02
N HIS A 134 -11.69 40.53 -21.10
CA HIS A 134 -12.52 39.47 -20.51
C HIS A 134 -11.81 38.50 -19.56
N ASP A 135 -10.56 38.74 -19.20
CA ASP A 135 -9.87 37.91 -18.21
C ASP A 135 -10.43 38.15 -16.80
N PRO A 136 -10.65 37.10 -15.99
CA PRO A 136 -11.14 37.25 -14.62
C PRO A 136 -10.09 37.92 -13.73
N LYS A 137 -10.50 38.92 -12.94
CA LYS A 137 -9.65 39.52 -11.92
C LYS A 137 -9.64 38.71 -10.63
N ASN A 138 -10.74 38.04 -10.30
CA ASN A 138 -10.88 37.28 -9.08
C ASN A 138 -11.38 35.87 -9.40
N THR A 139 -11.04 34.91 -8.55
CA THR A 139 -11.66 33.59 -8.57
C THR A 139 -13.17 33.72 -8.34
N ASP A 140 -13.96 33.10 -9.21
CA ASP A 140 -15.42 33.07 -9.09
C ASP A 140 -15.85 32.37 -7.78
N ALA A 141 -16.82 32.96 -7.08
CA ALA A 141 -17.46 32.39 -5.90
C ALA A 141 -18.01 30.97 -6.18
N HIS A 142 -18.45 30.71 -7.42
CA HIS A 142 -18.91 29.38 -7.84
C HIS A 142 -17.87 28.28 -7.57
N HIS A 143 -16.59 28.51 -7.88
CA HIS A 143 -15.52 27.54 -7.64
C HIS A 143 -15.29 27.30 -6.14
N TRP A 144 -15.37 28.34 -5.31
CA TRP A 144 -15.27 28.23 -3.86
C TRP A 144 -16.45 27.45 -3.27
N CYS A 145 -17.67 27.68 -3.77
CA CYS A 145 -18.86 26.96 -3.34
C CYS A 145 -18.80 25.47 -3.71
N ILE A 146 -18.32 25.13 -4.91
CA ILE A 146 -18.10 23.75 -5.32
C ILE A 146 -17.11 23.07 -4.37
N ALA A 147 -15.96 23.70 -4.10
CA ALA A 147 -14.95 23.16 -3.19
C ALA A 147 -15.47 23.02 -1.76
N ALA A 148 -16.23 24.00 -1.25
CA ALA A 148 -16.86 23.96 0.06
C ALA A 148 -17.86 22.79 0.18
N ASN A 149 -18.68 22.57 -0.84
CA ASN A 149 -19.65 21.47 -0.86
C ASN A 149 -18.95 20.11 -0.92
N ALA A 150 -17.96 19.95 -1.80
CA ALA A 150 -17.15 18.74 -1.89
C ALA A 150 -16.48 18.42 -0.54
N GLY A 151 -15.86 19.42 0.08
CA GLY A 151 -15.22 19.29 1.38
C GLY A 151 -16.18 18.95 2.52
N SER A 152 -17.37 19.56 2.55
CA SER A 152 -18.40 19.29 3.58
C SER A 152 -18.95 17.87 3.49
N VAL A 153 -19.33 17.41 2.29
CA VAL A 153 -19.85 16.06 2.07
C VAL A 153 -18.80 15.02 2.45
N VAL A 154 -17.56 15.22 2.02
CA VAL A 154 -16.45 14.28 2.24
C VAL A 154 -16.00 14.29 3.70
N GLY A 155 -15.93 15.46 4.33
CA GLY A 155 -15.70 15.58 5.77
C GLY A 155 -16.76 14.82 6.59
N GLY A 156 -18.03 14.92 6.18
CA GLY A 156 -19.11 14.13 6.76
C GLY A 156 -18.91 12.61 6.59
N LEU A 157 -18.66 12.15 5.36
CA LEU A 157 -18.44 10.73 5.05
C LEU A 157 -17.25 10.14 5.82
N LEU A 158 -16.13 10.86 5.89
CA LEU A 158 -14.95 10.42 6.63
C LEU A 158 -15.17 10.46 8.15
N GLY A 159 -15.92 11.46 8.64
CA GLY A 159 -16.35 11.51 10.05
C GLY A 159 -17.22 10.31 10.43
N PHE A 160 -18.21 9.96 9.60
CA PHE A 160 -19.01 8.75 9.81
C PHE A 160 -18.21 7.47 9.61
N GLY A 161 -17.26 7.44 8.67
CA GLY A 161 -16.35 6.31 8.42
C GLY A 161 -15.34 6.07 9.56
N PHE A 162 -15.05 7.07 10.39
CA PHE A 162 -14.17 6.92 11.55
C PHE A 162 -14.77 5.98 12.61
N ILE A 163 -16.10 5.96 12.76
CA ILE A 163 -16.81 5.10 13.72
C ILE A 163 -16.58 3.60 13.42
N PRO A 164 -16.89 3.08 12.22
CA PRO A 164 -16.58 1.70 11.87
C PRO A 164 -15.06 1.46 11.84
N GLY A 165 -14.23 2.46 11.58
CA GLY A 165 -12.77 2.32 11.64
C GLY A 165 -12.22 2.04 13.05
N LEU A 166 -12.71 2.74 14.06
CA LEU A 166 -12.40 2.46 15.46
C LEU A 166 -12.99 1.13 15.90
N ALA A 167 -14.24 0.84 15.52
CA ALA A 167 -14.89 -0.43 15.86
C ALA A 167 -14.14 -1.62 15.24
N ALA A 168 -13.77 -1.55 13.96
CA ALA A 168 -12.99 -2.56 13.27
C ALA A 168 -11.67 -2.82 13.98
N THR A 169 -10.94 -1.76 14.33
CA THR A 169 -9.63 -1.87 15.00
C THR A 169 -9.78 -2.48 16.40
N ALA A 170 -10.71 -1.97 17.21
CA ALA A 170 -10.94 -2.47 18.56
C ALA A 170 -11.40 -3.93 18.57
N LEU A 171 -12.35 -4.29 17.70
CA LEU A 171 -12.83 -5.68 17.59
C LEU A 171 -11.74 -6.62 17.11
N THR A 172 -10.89 -6.18 16.17
CA THR A 172 -9.75 -6.98 15.70
C THR A 172 -8.71 -7.18 16.81
N PHE A 173 -8.43 -6.17 17.64
CA PHE A 173 -7.57 -6.32 18.82
C PHE A 173 -8.16 -7.28 19.84
N MET A 174 -9.45 -7.16 20.16
CA MET A 174 -10.12 -8.08 21.06
C MET A 174 -10.05 -9.50 20.53
N TYR A 175 -10.25 -9.70 19.23
CA TYR A 175 -10.13 -11.00 18.58
C TYR A 175 -8.70 -11.56 18.65
N ALA A 176 -7.69 -10.72 18.42
CA ALA A 176 -6.28 -11.10 18.53
C ALA A 176 -5.87 -11.50 19.96
N GLY A 177 -6.50 -10.88 20.96
CA GLY A 177 -6.26 -11.07 22.37
C GLY A 177 -7.25 -12.00 23.07
N LYS A 178 -8.01 -12.85 22.36
CA LYS A 178 -9.00 -13.76 22.97
C LYS A 178 -8.44 -14.63 24.09
N GLU A 179 -7.15 -14.94 24.08
CA GLU A 179 -6.48 -15.73 25.11
C GLU A 179 -6.08 -14.92 26.37
N ILE A 180 -6.25 -13.59 26.34
CA ILE A 180 -6.03 -12.73 27.51
C ILE A 180 -7.30 -12.75 28.38
N PRO A 181 -7.19 -13.00 29.71
CA PRO A 181 -8.33 -13.20 30.60
C PRO A 181 -9.38 -12.07 30.58
N GLN A 182 -8.94 -10.82 30.40
CA GLN A 182 -9.82 -9.66 30.34
C GLN A 182 -10.70 -9.64 29.08
N PHE A 183 -10.13 -9.98 27.92
CA PHE A 183 -10.89 -10.05 26.66
C PHE A 183 -11.74 -11.32 26.61
N ALA A 184 -11.24 -12.45 27.13
CA ALA A 184 -12.01 -13.68 27.28
C ALA A 184 -13.30 -13.45 28.10
N ALA A 185 -13.23 -12.71 29.20
CA ALA A 185 -14.40 -12.37 30.03
C ALA A 185 -15.42 -11.49 29.30
N ILE A 186 -14.98 -10.65 28.36
CA ILE A 186 -15.87 -9.83 27.51
C ILE A 186 -16.55 -10.71 26.47
N PHE A 187 -15.79 -11.58 25.78
CA PHE A 187 -16.35 -12.51 24.80
C PHE A 187 -17.34 -13.49 25.44
N GLN A 188 -17.05 -14.02 26.62
CA GLN A 188 -18.00 -14.88 27.36
C GLN A 188 -19.30 -14.16 27.71
N LYS A 189 -19.24 -12.87 28.08
CA LYS A 189 -20.46 -12.06 28.32
C LYS A 189 -21.24 -11.82 27.03
N VAL A 190 -20.56 -11.60 25.91
CA VAL A 190 -21.18 -11.38 24.60
C VAL A 190 -21.80 -12.68 24.05
N GLU A 191 -21.14 -13.81 24.23
CA GLU A 191 -21.67 -15.13 23.92
C GLU A 191 -22.88 -15.48 24.79
N ALA A 192 -22.86 -15.08 26.07
CA ALA A 192 -24.01 -15.23 26.98
C ALA A 192 -25.24 -14.42 26.54
N THR A 193 -25.06 -13.34 25.77
CA THR A 193 -26.17 -12.59 25.13
C THR A 193 -26.69 -13.23 23.84
N GLY A 194 -26.16 -14.40 23.43
CA GLY A 194 -26.59 -15.15 22.26
C GLY A 194 -25.80 -14.85 20.98
N LEU A 195 -24.73 -14.05 21.05
CA LEU A 195 -23.90 -13.72 19.90
C LEU A 195 -22.86 -14.84 19.65
N ARG A 196 -23.19 -15.78 18.77
CA ARG A 196 -22.30 -16.88 18.36
C ARG A 196 -21.00 -16.34 17.75
N GLU A 197 -19.90 -17.06 17.92
CA GLU A 197 -18.58 -16.70 17.40
C GLU A 197 -18.58 -16.40 15.89
N ASP A 198 -19.33 -17.16 15.09
CA ASP A 198 -19.47 -16.92 13.64
C ASP A 198 -20.02 -15.51 13.34
N VAL A 199 -21.02 -15.07 14.11
CA VAL A 199 -21.64 -13.76 13.97
C VAL A 199 -20.65 -12.66 14.34
N GLN A 200 -19.81 -12.88 15.36
CA GLN A 200 -18.77 -11.94 15.75
C GLN A 200 -17.74 -11.74 14.62
N LYS A 201 -17.31 -12.82 13.97
CA LYS A 201 -16.40 -12.75 12.80
C LYS A 201 -17.02 -11.92 11.67
N TYR A 202 -18.29 -12.16 11.33
CA TYR A 202 -18.99 -11.36 10.31
C TYR A 202 -19.12 -9.89 10.68
N ILE A 203 -19.30 -9.56 11.97
CA ILE A 203 -19.33 -8.18 12.44
C ILE A 203 -17.97 -7.51 12.22
N VAL A 204 -16.86 -8.19 12.56
CA VAL A 204 -15.51 -7.64 12.32
C VAL A 204 -15.28 -7.40 10.84
N CYS A 205 -15.60 -8.38 9.98
CA CYS A 205 -15.52 -8.23 8.53
C CYS A 205 -16.40 -7.09 8.01
N GLY A 206 -17.63 -6.97 8.55
CA GLY A 206 -18.58 -5.91 8.22
C GLY A 206 -18.04 -4.52 8.57
N CYS A 207 -17.42 -4.35 9.76
CA CYS A 207 -16.82 -3.06 10.14
C CYS A 207 -15.67 -2.66 9.20
N TRP A 208 -14.79 -3.59 8.84
CA TRP A 208 -13.73 -3.34 7.85
C TRP A 208 -14.27 -3.00 6.47
N ALA A 209 -15.31 -3.72 6.00
CA ALA A 209 -15.96 -3.45 4.73
C ALA A 209 -16.69 -2.09 4.73
N CYS A 210 -17.34 -1.72 5.83
CA CYS A 210 -17.95 -0.40 6.00
C CYS A 210 -16.90 0.71 5.94
N LEU A 211 -15.79 0.59 6.67
CA LEU A 211 -14.68 1.56 6.61
C LEU A 211 -14.18 1.73 5.17
N TRP A 212 -13.94 0.61 4.48
CA TRP A 212 -13.51 0.60 3.09
C TRP A 212 -14.51 1.31 2.17
N ALA A 213 -15.80 1.02 2.31
CA ALA A 213 -16.86 1.62 1.50
C ALA A 213 -16.97 3.14 1.74
N PHE A 214 -16.91 3.59 2.99
CA PHE A 214 -16.90 5.02 3.31
C PHE A 214 -15.70 5.74 2.70
N MET A 215 -14.52 5.14 2.74
CA MET A 215 -13.32 5.75 2.16
C MET A 215 -13.37 5.81 0.64
N ILE A 216 -13.85 4.77 -0.03
CA ILE A 216 -14.04 4.80 -1.49
C ILE A 216 -15.10 5.82 -1.88
N ALA A 217 -16.24 5.84 -1.19
CA ALA A 217 -17.28 6.82 -1.45
C ALA A 217 -16.75 8.24 -1.26
N ALA A 218 -16.03 8.51 -0.16
CA ALA A 218 -15.41 9.79 0.11
C ALA A 218 -14.43 10.20 -0.99
N MET A 219 -13.53 9.31 -1.41
CA MET A 219 -12.58 9.59 -2.48
C MET A 219 -13.27 9.83 -3.83
N GLY A 220 -14.20 8.96 -4.21
CA GLY A 220 -14.92 9.05 -5.47
C GLY A 220 -15.78 10.30 -5.57
N ILE A 221 -16.50 10.64 -4.49
CA ILE A 221 -17.32 11.85 -4.42
C ILE A 221 -16.44 13.10 -4.44
N TYR A 222 -15.33 13.13 -3.68
CA TYR A 222 -14.42 14.28 -3.71
C TYR A 222 -13.87 14.51 -5.12
N SER A 223 -13.31 13.48 -5.75
CA SER A 223 -12.75 13.57 -7.09
C SER A 223 -13.77 13.93 -8.17
N ALA A 224 -15.04 13.57 -7.99
CA ALA A 224 -16.10 13.92 -8.92
C ALA A 224 -16.67 15.34 -8.71
N MET A 225 -16.53 15.90 -7.50
CA MET A 225 -17.12 17.18 -7.14
C MET A 225 -16.13 18.34 -7.14
N ILE A 226 -14.81 18.12 -7.08
CA ILE A 226 -13.84 19.23 -7.09
C ILE A 226 -13.94 20.05 -8.40
N PRO A 227 -13.68 21.37 -8.34
CA PRO A 227 -13.67 22.20 -9.54
C PRO A 227 -12.40 21.92 -10.37
N ASP A 228 -12.49 21.97 -11.70
CA ASP A 228 -11.34 21.77 -12.58
C ASP A 228 -10.25 22.85 -12.42
N THR A 229 -10.65 24.05 -11.98
CA THR A 229 -9.78 25.20 -11.77
C THR A 229 -10.23 26.00 -10.54
N LEU A 230 -9.30 26.72 -9.93
CA LEU A 230 -9.58 27.75 -8.92
C LEU A 230 -9.47 29.17 -9.50
N GLY A 231 -9.57 29.32 -10.82
CA GLY A 231 -9.52 30.58 -11.54
C GLY A 231 -8.38 30.67 -12.54
N TRP A 232 -7.28 29.94 -12.31
CA TRP A 232 -6.19 29.80 -13.29
C TRP A 232 -5.59 28.40 -13.23
N GLY A 233 -5.39 27.77 -14.38
CA GLY A 233 -4.74 26.46 -14.49
C GLY A 233 -5.55 25.31 -13.86
N PRO A 234 -5.04 24.07 -13.96
CA PRO A 234 -5.69 22.90 -13.39
C PRO A 234 -5.49 22.85 -11.87
N VAL A 235 -6.43 22.21 -11.19
CA VAL A 235 -6.24 21.79 -9.80
C VAL A 235 -5.53 20.44 -9.73
N GLU A 236 -4.84 20.21 -8.62
CA GLU A 236 -4.12 18.97 -8.35
C GLU A 236 -4.44 18.43 -6.95
N LEU A 237 -4.60 17.12 -6.84
CA LEU A 237 -4.83 16.46 -5.56
C LEU A 237 -3.51 16.41 -4.77
N GLN A 238 -3.56 16.89 -3.53
CA GLN A 238 -2.37 17.05 -2.69
C GLN A 238 -2.22 15.93 -1.66
N PHE A 239 -1.22 16.07 -0.79
CA PHE A 239 -0.74 15.06 0.14
C PHE A 239 -1.81 14.45 1.06
N SER A 240 -2.79 15.22 1.55
CA SER A 240 -3.86 14.70 2.43
C SER A 240 -4.76 13.71 1.69
N PHE A 241 -5.13 14.01 0.44
CA PHE A 241 -5.86 13.07 -0.41
C PHE A 241 -5.00 11.81 -0.68
N GLY A 242 -3.69 12.03 -0.84
CA GLY A 242 -2.66 11.00 -0.85
C GLY A 242 -2.69 10.03 0.32
N LEU A 243 -2.72 10.56 1.55
CA LEU A 243 -2.80 9.75 2.77
C LEU A 243 -4.08 8.92 2.82
N LEU A 244 -5.19 9.45 2.29
CA LEU A 244 -6.44 8.70 2.18
C LEU A 244 -6.32 7.54 1.20
N ARG A 245 -5.70 7.74 0.03
CA ARG A 245 -5.38 6.67 -0.94
C ARG A 245 -4.55 5.56 -0.30
N PHE A 246 -3.47 5.93 0.38
CA PHE A 246 -2.58 4.98 1.06
C PHE A 246 -3.32 4.19 2.15
N SER A 247 -4.13 4.88 2.95
CA SER A 247 -4.96 4.26 3.98
C SER A 247 -5.95 3.25 3.37
N LEU A 248 -6.58 3.58 2.25
CA LEU A 248 -7.49 2.68 1.53
C LEU A 248 -6.76 1.43 1.04
N MET A 249 -5.53 1.57 0.54
CA MET A 249 -4.73 0.44 0.08
C MET A 249 -4.34 -0.47 1.25
N LEU A 250 -3.94 0.09 2.40
CA LEU A 250 -3.69 -0.68 3.62
C LEU A 250 -4.93 -1.45 4.06
N ILE A 251 -6.10 -0.80 4.13
CA ILE A 251 -7.36 -1.47 4.46
C ILE A 251 -7.67 -2.60 3.48
N SER A 252 -7.47 -2.38 2.18
CA SER A 252 -7.77 -3.38 1.16
C SER A 252 -6.91 -4.64 1.32
N ILE A 253 -5.60 -4.45 1.55
CA ILE A 253 -4.66 -5.56 1.73
C ILE A 253 -4.91 -6.27 3.06
N PHE A 254 -4.88 -5.53 4.18
CA PHE A 254 -4.93 -6.13 5.52
C PHE A 254 -6.34 -6.56 5.92
N GLY A 255 -7.37 -5.83 5.49
CA GLY A 255 -8.76 -6.26 5.61
C GLY A 255 -9.04 -7.52 4.79
N GLY A 256 -8.51 -7.61 3.56
CA GLY A 256 -8.58 -8.82 2.75
C GLY A 256 -7.90 -10.01 3.42
N ILE A 257 -6.68 -9.84 3.92
CA ILE A 257 -5.95 -10.88 4.67
C ILE A 257 -6.75 -11.33 5.90
N LEU A 258 -7.32 -10.39 6.66
CA LEU A 258 -8.13 -10.70 7.84
C LEU A 258 -9.39 -11.48 7.48
N VAL A 259 -10.14 -11.05 6.47
CA VAL A 259 -11.36 -11.74 6.02
C VAL A 259 -11.01 -13.16 5.59
N SER A 260 -9.97 -13.31 4.77
CA SER A 260 -9.52 -14.62 4.32
C SER A 260 -9.07 -15.51 5.48
N HIS A 261 -8.42 -14.95 6.50
CA HIS A 261 -8.00 -15.67 7.72
C HIS A 261 -9.18 -16.04 8.62
N LEU A 262 -10.15 -15.14 8.83
CA LEU A 262 -11.29 -15.39 9.71
C LEU A 262 -12.30 -16.40 9.13
N LEU A 263 -12.40 -16.43 7.79
CA LEU A 263 -13.29 -17.32 7.04
C LEU A 263 -12.59 -18.57 6.52
N ASP A 264 -11.34 -18.82 6.93
CA ASP A 264 -10.53 -19.98 6.51
C ASP A 264 -10.49 -20.20 4.99
N LEU A 265 -10.48 -19.10 4.21
CA LEU A 265 -10.48 -19.12 2.74
C LEU A 265 -9.11 -19.45 2.13
N TRP A 266 -8.08 -19.64 2.97
CA TRP A 266 -6.73 -19.94 2.53
C TRP A 266 -6.58 -21.41 2.17
N ILE A 267 -6.06 -21.69 0.98
CA ILE A 267 -5.44 -22.98 0.68
C ILE A 267 -4.06 -22.93 1.34
N ALA A 268 -3.93 -23.55 2.52
CA ALA A 268 -2.73 -23.48 3.34
C ALA A 268 -1.45 -23.91 2.60
N ASP A 269 -1.56 -24.75 1.57
CA ASP A 269 -0.42 -25.33 0.86
C ASP A 269 0.39 -24.27 0.09
N ASN A 270 -0.23 -23.36 -0.66
CA ASN A 270 0.50 -22.45 -1.56
C ASN A 270 1.35 -21.40 -0.82
N VAL A 271 0.86 -20.85 0.29
CA VAL A 271 1.62 -19.81 1.03
C VAL A 271 2.66 -20.42 1.96
N THR A 272 2.38 -21.63 2.47
CA THR A 272 3.38 -22.39 3.21
C THR A 272 4.51 -22.81 2.28
N GLU A 273 4.21 -23.21 1.04
CA GLU A 273 5.19 -23.50 -0.01
C GLU A 273 6.06 -22.28 -0.36
N ALA A 274 5.45 -21.13 -0.63
CA ALA A 274 6.20 -19.89 -0.92
C ALA A 274 7.07 -19.42 0.27
N TYR A 275 6.56 -19.50 1.49
CA TYR A 275 7.30 -19.12 2.70
C TYR A 275 8.44 -20.10 3.00
N THR A 276 8.21 -21.39 2.85
CA THR A 276 9.23 -22.42 3.06
C THR A 276 10.35 -22.32 2.03
N GLU A 277 10.04 -22.01 0.77
CA GLU A 277 11.05 -21.76 -0.26
C GLU A 277 11.90 -20.53 0.08
N PHE A 278 11.27 -19.42 0.49
CA PHE A 278 11.97 -18.20 0.90
C PHE A 278 12.85 -18.40 2.15
N ALA A 279 12.35 -19.15 3.14
CA ALA A 279 13.07 -19.46 4.37
C ALA A 279 14.27 -20.39 4.14
N ALA A 280 14.10 -21.41 3.28
CA ALA A 280 15.15 -22.38 2.93
C ALA A 280 16.25 -21.77 2.04
N THR A 281 15.96 -20.66 1.36
CA THR A 281 16.93 -19.98 0.50
C THR A 281 18.07 -19.35 1.32
N LYS A 282 19.33 -19.60 0.94
CA LYS A 282 20.54 -19.07 1.62
C LYS A 282 20.52 -17.54 1.64
N PHE A 283 20.93 -16.95 2.77
CA PHE A 283 20.93 -15.50 3.01
C PHE A 283 21.71 -14.69 1.96
N PHE A 284 22.82 -15.23 1.46
CA PHE A 284 23.69 -14.60 0.46
C PHE A 284 23.47 -15.12 -0.98
N SER A 285 22.29 -15.65 -1.30
CA SER A 285 21.97 -16.06 -2.68
C SER A 285 21.30 -14.94 -3.48
N TRP A 286 21.52 -14.93 -4.79
CA TRP A 286 20.89 -13.94 -5.68
C TRP A 286 19.36 -14.07 -5.69
N LYS A 287 18.82 -15.30 -5.52
CA LYS A 287 17.37 -15.52 -5.40
C LYS A 287 16.78 -14.80 -4.18
N LYS A 288 17.46 -14.83 -3.03
CA LYS A 288 16.99 -14.14 -1.82
C LYS A 288 17.16 -12.63 -1.88
N ALA A 289 18.25 -12.16 -2.49
CA ALA A 289 18.43 -10.75 -2.80
C ALA A 289 17.27 -10.24 -3.66
N LEU A 290 16.88 -11.00 -4.70
CA LEU A 290 15.77 -10.63 -5.58
C LEU A 290 14.43 -10.58 -4.82
N TYR A 291 14.15 -11.52 -3.92
CA TYR A 291 12.96 -11.45 -3.07
C TYR A 291 12.96 -10.19 -2.18
N TYR A 292 14.09 -9.82 -1.57
CA TYR A 292 14.18 -8.61 -0.76
C TYR A 292 14.04 -7.34 -1.59
N GLU A 293 14.68 -7.27 -2.76
CA GLU A 293 14.56 -6.13 -3.68
C GLU A 293 13.10 -5.95 -4.11
N LEU A 294 12.40 -7.01 -4.52
CA LEU A 294 10.99 -6.93 -4.91
C LEU A 294 10.09 -6.51 -3.74
N LEU A 295 10.35 -7.01 -2.52
CA LEU A 295 9.59 -6.62 -1.34
C LEU A 295 9.82 -5.14 -0.99
N ILE A 296 11.07 -4.67 -1.05
CA ILE A 296 11.41 -3.26 -0.87
C ILE A 296 10.75 -2.43 -1.96
N GLN A 297 10.79 -2.85 -3.22
CA GLN A 297 10.16 -2.14 -4.34
C GLN A 297 8.65 -2.01 -4.13
N MET A 298 7.99 -3.11 -3.74
CA MET A 298 6.57 -3.14 -3.44
C MET A 298 6.22 -2.20 -2.28
N ALA A 299 7.02 -2.21 -1.21
CA ALA A 299 6.82 -1.31 -0.07
C ALA A 299 7.02 0.16 -0.46
N LEU A 300 8.00 0.47 -1.30
CA LEU A 300 8.23 1.82 -1.81
C LEU A 300 7.08 2.28 -2.72
N TYR A 301 6.59 1.42 -3.62
CA TYR A 301 5.41 1.73 -4.44
C TYR A 301 4.16 1.94 -3.59
N LEU A 302 3.98 1.14 -2.53
CA LEU A 302 2.90 1.32 -1.57
C LEU A 302 2.98 2.73 -0.95
N LEU A 303 4.16 3.17 -0.49
CA LEU A 303 4.37 4.52 0.03
C LEU A 303 4.20 5.60 -1.04
N LEU A 304 4.62 5.33 -2.28
CA LEU A 304 4.52 6.26 -3.40
C LEU A 304 3.06 6.62 -3.73
N THR A 305 2.10 5.74 -3.44
CA THR A 305 0.66 6.01 -3.63
C THR A 305 0.15 7.23 -2.87
N ILE A 306 0.86 7.66 -1.82
CA ILE A 306 0.59 8.93 -1.15
C ILE A 306 0.74 10.09 -2.14
N TYR A 307 1.80 10.09 -2.96
CA TYR A 307 2.03 11.12 -3.95
C TYR A 307 1.29 10.84 -5.27
N MET A 308 1.45 9.65 -5.84
CA MET A 308 0.85 9.28 -7.12
C MET A 308 0.67 7.76 -7.27
N VAL A 309 -0.26 7.34 -8.12
CA VAL A 309 -0.40 5.93 -8.49
C VAL A 309 0.49 5.65 -9.70
N ASP A 310 1.46 4.76 -9.52
CA ASP A 310 2.37 4.34 -10.58
C ASP A 310 2.10 2.89 -10.98
N TRP A 311 1.65 2.70 -12.22
CA TRP A 311 1.34 1.38 -12.78
C TRP A 311 2.58 0.51 -12.99
N THR A 312 3.78 1.08 -12.90
CA THR A 312 5.03 0.31 -12.93
C THR A 312 5.18 -0.63 -11.73
N LEU A 313 4.34 -0.54 -10.69
CA LEU A 313 4.20 -1.58 -9.66
C LEU A 313 3.90 -2.97 -10.27
N LEU A 314 3.18 -3.04 -11.39
CA LEU A 314 2.89 -4.32 -12.07
C LEU A 314 4.17 -5.08 -12.45
N LEU A 315 5.30 -4.37 -12.66
CA LEU A 315 6.59 -4.98 -12.93
C LEU A 315 7.03 -5.91 -11.79
N VAL A 316 6.73 -5.57 -10.54
CA VAL A 316 7.02 -6.41 -9.38
C VAL A 316 6.27 -7.75 -9.47
N ILE A 317 5.01 -7.72 -9.90
CA ILE A 317 4.18 -8.92 -10.06
C ILE A 317 4.76 -9.81 -11.16
N LEU A 318 5.23 -9.23 -12.27
CA LEU A 318 5.84 -9.99 -13.36
C LEU A 318 7.11 -10.72 -12.93
N VAL A 319 7.98 -10.08 -12.14
CA VAL A 319 9.19 -10.75 -11.62
C VAL A 319 8.84 -11.76 -10.54
N GLY A 320 7.86 -11.45 -9.69
CA GLY A 320 7.36 -12.40 -8.69
C GLY A 320 6.85 -13.70 -9.35
N TYR A 321 6.07 -13.57 -10.43
CA TYR A 321 5.60 -14.73 -11.19
C TYR A 321 6.74 -15.45 -11.93
N TYR A 322 7.74 -14.72 -12.43
CA TYR A 322 8.94 -15.35 -12.99
C TYR A 322 9.74 -16.13 -11.94
N LEU A 323 9.88 -15.62 -10.72
CA LEU A 323 10.56 -16.31 -9.62
C LEU A 323 9.87 -17.61 -9.23
N ASP A 324 8.54 -17.62 -9.26
CA ASP A 324 7.69 -18.76 -8.89
C ASP A 324 7.57 -19.78 -10.04
N ALA A 325 7.04 -19.35 -11.19
CA ALA A 325 6.73 -20.24 -12.31
C ALA A 325 7.91 -20.49 -13.27
N LYS A 326 9.04 -19.77 -13.13
CA LYS A 326 10.24 -19.84 -14.00
C LYS A 326 9.99 -19.66 -15.50
N VAL A 327 8.86 -19.08 -15.89
CA VAL A 327 8.49 -18.89 -17.30
C VAL A 327 9.30 -17.75 -17.90
N LYS A 328 10.18 -18.07 -18.86
CA LYS A 328 11.10 -17.12 -19.52
C LYS A 328 10.39 -15.94 -20.22
N ASN A 329 9.13 -16.12 -20.63
CA ASN A 329 8.34 -15.06 -21.27
C ASN A 329 8.09 -13.88 -20.31
N PHE A 330 7.85 -14.15 -19.02
CA PHE A 330 7.62 -13.11 -18.01
C PHE A 330 8.90 -12.31 -17.72
N LYS A 331 10.06 -12.98 -17.73
CA LYS A 331 11.37 -12.30 -17.67
C LYS A 331 11.57 -11.36 -18.84
N LEU A 332 11.32 -11.84 -20.06
CA LEU A 332 11.52 -11.03 -21.27
C LEU A 332 10.57 -9.82 -21.28
N MET A 333 9.32 -10.02 -20.85
CA MET A 333 8.35 -8.93 -20.69
C MET A 333 8.81 -7.91 -19.64
N TYR A 334 9.33 -8.36 -18.49
CA TYR A 334 9.89 -7.48 -17.47
C TYR A 334 11.06 -6.65 -18.03
N ILE A 335 12.04 -7.27 -18.70
CA ILE A 335 13.20 -6.58 -19.26
C ILE A 335 12.75 -5.49 -20.25
N VAL A 336 11.85 -5.81 -21.18
CA VAL A 336 11.35 -4.84 -22.16
C VAL A 336 10.64 -3.67 -21.48
N LEU A 337 9.74 -3.94 -20.54
CA LEU A 337 8.97 -2.90 -19.87
C LEU A 337 9.84 -2.04 -18.94
N VAL A 338 10.81 -2.63 -18.25
CA VAL A 338 11.77 -1.87 -17.43
C VAL A 338 12.64 -0.98 -18.30
N SER A 339 13.13 -1.46 -19.45
CA SER A 339 13.93 -0.62 -20.36
C SER A 339 13.16 0.59 -20.85
N ILE A 340 11.89 0.42 -21.22
CA ILE A 340 11.01 1.55 -21.60
C ILE A 340 10.78 2.48 -20.41
N SER A 341 10.45 1.91 -19.24
CA SER A 341 10.22 2.68 -18.02
C SER A 341 11.43 3.49 -17.59
N LEU A 342 12.65 2.94 -17.69
CA LEU A 342 13.89 3.64 -17.34
C LEU A 342 14.10 4.88 -18.21
N LEU A 343 13.71 4.83 -19.50
CA LEU A 343 13.81 5.98 -20.39
C LEU A 343 12.88 7.11 -19.93
N PHE A 344 11.62 6.78 -19.61
CA PHE A 344 10.69 7.75 -19.03
C PHE A 344 11.15 8.27 -17.67
N ASP A 345 11.74 7.42 -16.83
CA ASP A 345 12.23 7.81 -15.53
C ASP A 345 13.41 8.80 -15.64
N ILE A 346 14.34 8.59 -16.58
CA ILE A 346 15.45 9.53 -16.81
C ILE A 346 14.92 10.90 -17.25
N MET A 347 13.93 10.94 -18.15
CA MET A 347 13.31 12.21 -18.57
C MET A 347 12.64 12.92 -17.39
N ARG A 348 11.94 12.16 -16.54
CA ARG A 348 11.32 12.71 -15.33
C ARG A 348 12.36 13.24 -14.36
N TYR A 349 13.44 12.50 -14.11
CA TYR A 349 14.52 12.92 -13.23
C TYR A 349 15.16 14.23 -13.71
N ALA A 350 15.36 14.38 -15.02
CA ALA A 350 15.89 15.61 -15.63
C ALA A 350 14.93 16.82 -15.51
N ALA A 351 13.63 16.57 -15.41
CA ALA A 351 12.60 17.61 -15.27
C ALA A 351 12.32 18.00 -13.81
N LEU A 352 12.92 17.32 -12.82
CA LEU A 352 12.67 17.63 -11.42
C LEU A 352 13.28 19.00 -11.03
N PRO A 353 12.50 19.89 -10.39
CA PRO A 353 13.05 21.11 -9.80
C PRO A 353 13.99 20.77 -8.63
N SER A 354 14.75 21.76 -8.14
CA SER A 354 15.57 21.56 -6.95
C SER A 354 14.69 21.24 -5.73
N PHE A 355 15.11 20.29 -4.89
CA PHE A 355 14.37 19.88 -3.68
C PHE A 355 13.99 21.04 -2.76
N SER A 356 14.77 22.13 -2.76
CA SER A 356 14.49 23.35 -2.00
C SER A 356 13.24 24.12 -2.43
N MET A 357 12.70 23.82 -3.62
CA MET A 357 11.53 24.48 -4.21
C MET A 357 10.26 23.59 -4.13
N MET A 358 10.40 22.36 -3.63
CA MET A 358 9.30 21.40 -3.50
C MET A 358 8.63 21.54 -2.12
N ASN A 359 7.32 21.28 -2.04
CA ASN A 359 6.67 21.09 -0.74
C ASN A 359 7.08 19.74 -0.10
N GLY A 360 6.80 19.57 1.19
CA GLY A 360 7.20 18.35 1.92
C GLY A 360 6.64 17.05 1.34
N GLY A 361 5.42 17.10 0.76
CA GLY A 361 4.79 15.93 0.13
C GLY A 361 5.43 15.56 -1.20
N GLU A 362 5.72 16.54 -2.06
CA GLU A 362 6.46 16.38 -3.32
C GLU A 362 7.88 15.89 -3.08
N SER A 363 8.57 16.47 -2.10
CA SER A 363 9.93 16.06 -1.72
C SER A 363 9.96 14.59 -1.26
N PHE A 364 9.01 14.20 -0.40
CA PHE A 364 8.85 12.81 0.02
C PHE A 364 8.55 11.88 -1.17
N GLY A 365 7.55 12.22 -2.00
CA GLY A 365 7.17 11.41 -3.16
C GLY A 365 8.31 11.23 -4.16
N ASN A 366 9.03 12.31 -4.49
CA ASN A 366 10.17 12.28 -5.39
C ASN A 366 11.38 11.55 -4.80
N PHE A 367 11.60 11.61 -3.48
CA PHE A 367 12.62 10.81 -2.81
C PHE A 367 12.32 9.30 -2.92
N ILE A 368 11.10 8.88 -2.60
CA ILE A 368 10.68 7.47 -2.72
C ILE A 368 10.78 7.01 -4.18
N TRP A 369 10.29 7.81 -5.12
CA TRP A 369 10.39 7.51 -6.54
C TRP A 369 11.84 7.39 -7.02
N THR A 370 12.75 8.24 -6.52
CA THR A 370 14.19 8.15 -6.83
C THR A 370 14.80 6.84 -6.35
N ILE A 371 14.43 6.37 -5.16
CA ILE A 371 14.88 5.05 -4.67
C ILE A 371 14.36 3.94 -5.58
N ILE A 372 13.08 3.98 -5.98
CA ILE A 372 12.49 3.00 -6.91
C ILE A 372 13.25 3.01 -8.25
N PHE A 373 13.54 4.20 -8.79
CA PHE A 373 14.32 4.35 -10.01
C PHE A 373 15.70 3.71 -9.89
N LEU A 374 16.42 3.91 -8.77
CA LEU A 374 17.72 3.28 -8.51
C LEU A 374 17.63 1.76 -8.31
N LEU A 375 16.49 1.25 -7.85
CA LEU A 375 16.27 -0.17 -7.61
C LEU A 375 16.04 -0.94 -8.92
N LYS A 376 15.45 -0.32 -9.95
CA LYS A 376 15.21 -0.96 -11.26
C LYS A 376 16.48 -1.57 -11.90
N PRO A 377 17.61 -0.84 -12.05
CA PRO A 377 18.84 -1.41 -12.58
C PRO A 377 19.49 -2.42 -11.62
N LEU A 378 19.32 -2.26 -10.30
CA LEU A 378 19.77 -3.24 -9.31
C LEU A 378 19.07 -4.59 -9.54
N ILE A 379 17.74 -4.59 -9.67
CA ILE A 379 16.94 -5.79 -9.92
C ILE A 379 17.33 -6.46 -11.24
N LEU A 380 17.54 -5.69 -12.32
CA LEU A 380 18.03 -6.26 -13.58
C LEU A 380 19.38 -6.95 -13.41
N THR A 381 20.27 -6.36 -12.61
CA THR A 381 21.60 -6.91 -12.31
C THR A 381 21.48 -8.19 -11.48
N THR A 382 20.62 -8.18 -10.45
CA THR A 382 20.34 -9.34 -9.60
C THR A 382 19.70 -10.49 -10.39
N ILE A 383 18.78 -10.21 -11.33
CA ILE A 383 18.23 -11.21 -12.26
C ILE A 383 19.35 -11.80 -13.13
N TYR A 384 20.23 -10.97 -13.69
CA TYR A 384 21.33 -11.45 -14.53
C TYR A 384 22.29 -12.37 -13.76
N PHE A 385 22.66 -12.01 -12.52
CA PHE A 385 23.52 -12.85 -11.69
C PHE A 385 22.82 -14.10 -11.18
N TYR A 386 21.52 -14.02 -10.88
CA TYR A 386 20.70 -15.20 -10.57
C TYR A 386 20.73 -16.22 -11.72
N GLU A 387 20.63 -15.77 -12.98
CA GLU A 387 20.73 -16.68 -14.14
C GLU A 387 22.14 -17.27 -14.31
N LYS A 388 23.17 -16.49 -13.99
CA LYS A 388 24.58 -16.92 -14.07
C LYS A 388 25.00 -17.89 -12.98
N GLU A 389 24.43 -17.76 -11.78
CA GLU A 389 24.72 -18.67 -10.68
C GLU A 389 24.34 -20.11 -11.07
N GLY A 390 23.34 -20.26 -11.95
CA GLY A 390 22.82 -21.55 -12.37
C GLY A 390 22.17 -22.25 -11.18
N ASP A 391 20.88 -22.58 -11.26
CA ASP A 391 20.26 -23.30 -10.15
C ASP A 391 21.06 -24.60 -9.90
N PRO A 392 21.49 -24.90 -8.65
CA PRO A 392 21.65 -26.29 -8.26
C PRO A 392 20.28 -26.91 -8.48
N VAL A 393 20.19 -27.78 -9.49
CA VAL A 393 18.98 -28.43 -10.00
C VAL A 393 17.95 -28.63 -8.88
N THR A 394 16.97 -27.72 -8.81
CA THR A 394 15.77 -27.94 -8.00
C THR A 394 15.04 -29.11 -8.65
N GLY A 395 14.58 -30.08 -7.84
CA GLY A 395 14.13 -31.40 -8.29
C GLY A 395 13.10 -31.44 -9.43
N PHE A 396 12.41 -30.33 -9.69
CA PHE A 396 11.51 -30.16 -10.84
C PHE A 396 12.21 -30.17 -12.20
N ALA A 397 13.37 -29.50 -12.35
CA ALA A 397 14.09 -29.49 -13.63
C ALA A 397 14.67 -30.87 -13.99
N LYS A 398 15.03 -31.68 -12.98
CA LYS A 398 15.47 -33.06 -13.19
C LYS A 398 14.32 -33.99 -13.59
N MET A 399 13.10 -33.75 -13.10
CA MET A 399 11.92 -34.53 -13.51
C MET A 399 11.52 -34.22 -14.95
N GLU A 400 11.61 -32.95 -15.38
CA GLU A 400 11.26 -32.55 -16.75
C GLU A 400 12.30 -33.04 -17.77
N ASP A 401 13.60 -32.98 -17.45
CA ASP A 401 14.65 -33.58 -18.29
C ASP A 401 14.59 -35.13 -18.31
N LEU A 402 14.17 -35.77 -17.21
CA LEU A 402 13.96 -37.23 -17.17
C LEU A 402 12.72 -37.65 -17.96
N THR A 403 11.61 -36.90 -17.88
CA THR A 403 10.39 -37.20 -18.66
C THR A 403 10.56 -36.87 -20.13
N ARG A 404 11.31 -35.81 -20.47
CA ARG A 404 11.63 -35.47 -21.85
C ARG A 404 12.65 -36.43 -22.48
N GLY A 405 13.64 -36.89 -21.71
CA GLY A 405 14.57 -37.95 -22.14
C GLY A 405 13.96 -39.35 -22.20
N MET A 406 12.83 -39.59 -21.52
CA MET A 406 12.04 -40.82 -21.67
C MET A 406 11.11 -40.74 -22.89
N ALA A 407 10.51 -39.58 -23.17
CA ALA A 407 9.67 -39.37 -24.36
C ALA A 407 10.46 -39.44 -25.69
N GLU A 408 11.70 -38.93 -25.74
CA GLU A 408 12.56 -39.04 -26.93
C GLU A 408 13.07 -40.46 -27.20
N ASN A 409 13.10 -41.34 -26.19
CA ASN A 409 13.51 -42.73 -26.38
C ASN A 409 12.36 -43.65 -26.79
N ASP A 410 11.10 -43.25 -26.56
CA ASP A 410 9.92 -43.96 -27.04
C ASP A 410 9.58 -43.61 -28.50
N GLU A 411 9.88 -42.38 -28.98
CA GLU A 411 9.68 -42.02 -30.40
C GLU A 411 10.73 -42.60 -31.37
N ILE A 412 11.86 -43.14 -30.87
CA ILE A 412 12.87 -43.84 -31.69
C ILE A 412 12.62 -45.37 -31.68
N ALA A 413 11.59 -45.84 -30.96
CA ALA A 413 11.23 -47.24 -30.82
C ALA A 413 9.83 -47.60 -31.38
N GLU A 414 9.26 -46.77 -32.27
CA GLU A 414 8.26 -47.15 -33.27
C GLU A 414 8.89 -47.17 -34.67
#